data_AF-A0A915ZR69-F1
#
_entry.id   AF-A0A915ZR69-F1
#
_cell.length_a   1.000
_cell.length_b   1.000
_cell.length_c   1.000
_cell.angle_alpha   90.00
_cell.angle_beta   90.00
_cell.angle_gamma   90.00
#
_symmetry.space_group_name_H-M   'P 1'
#
loop_
_entity.id
_entity.type
_entity.pdbx_description
1 polymer ?
#
loop_
_entity_poly.entity_id
_entity_poly.type
_entity_poly.pdbx_seq_one_letter_code
_entity_poly.pdbx_strand_id
1 'polypeptide(L)'
;MGHTNGYIRNIMQEILIDEPFEKVTFAKVLVVYGYFGDCGDSGSPVYDKYGLWGIYQSTSESKYFSGVVPIELILQKVYEKECTNFDLLVDEMEEENVDEENDN
;
A
#
# COMPACT_ATOMS: atom_id res chain seq x y z
N MET A 1 15.15 -1.12 6.43
CA MET A 1 13.82 -1.67 6.11
C MET A 1 12.99 -1.59 7.38
N GLY A 2 11.96 -0.75 7.40
CA GLY A 2 11.21 -0.44 8.62
C GLY A 2 10.38 -1.63 9.06
N HIS A 3 10.84 -2.37 10.06
CA HIS A 3 9.98 -3.30 10.79
C HIS A 3 9.06 -2.50 11.69
N THR A 4 7.76 -2.55 11.40
CA THR A 4 6.73 -1.85 12.18
C THR A 4 6.02 -2.83 13.11
N ASN A 5 5.86 -2.44 14.38
CA ASN A 5 5.11 -3.18 15.40
C ASN A 5 3.60 -2.82 15.40
N GLY A 6 3.10 -2.23 14.32
CA GLY A 6 1.71 -1.79 14.17
C GLY A 6 0.77 -2.94 13.82
N TYR A 7 -0.50 -2.80 14.19
CA TYR A 7 -1.56 -3.71 13.77
C TYR A 7 -2.36 -3.07 12.62
N ILE A 8 -2.42 -3.78 11.51
CA ILE A 8 -3.15 -3.33 10.33
C ILE A 8 -4.63 -3.66 10.51
N ARG A 9 -5.50 -2.64 10.48
CA ARG A 9 -6.95 -2.82 10.34
C ARG A 9 -7.39 -2.26 9.00
N ASN A 10 -8.16 -3.04 8.26
CA ASN A 10 -8.80 -2.59 7.02
C ASN A 10 -10.03 -1.74 7.35
N ILE A 11 -9.81 -0.51 7.77
CA ILE A 11 -10.87 0.47 8.02
C ILE A 11 -10.62 1.66 7.11
N MET A 12 -11.46 1.79 6.08
CA MET A 12 -11.48 2.96 5.20
C MET A 12 -12.21 4.10 5.91
N GLN A 13 -11.54 5.24 6.08
CA GLN A 13 -12.11 6.45 6.66
C GLN A 13 -11.71 7.69 5.88
N GLU A 14 -12.58 8.69 5.91
CA GLU A 14 -12.26 10.03 5.44
C GLU A 14 -11.57 10.80 6.56
N ILE A 15 -10.33 11.23 6.32
CA ILE A 15 -9.50 11.91 7.30
C ILE A 15 -9.09 13.28 6.77
N LEU A 16 -9.08 14.26 7.66
CA LEU A 16 -8.56 15.61 7.40
C LEU A 16 -7.04 15.52 7.26
N ILE A 17 -6.52 16.05 6.15
CA ILE A 17 -5.09 16.06 5.86
C ILE A 17 -4.66 17.51 5.69
N ASP A 18 -3.85 17.93 6.65
CA ASP A 18 -3.30 19.26 6.85
C ASP A 18 -1.91 19.41 6.23
N GLU A 19 -1.15 18.33 6.08
CA GLU A 19 0.16 18.29 5.39
C GLU A 19 0.20 17.09 4.42
N PRO A 20 0.46 17.23 3.09
CA PRO A 20 1.48 18.05 2.41
C PRO A 20 0.91 18.96 1.29
N PHE A 21 -0.38 19.26 1.30
CA PHE A 21 -1.03 20.12 0.30
C PHE A 21 -1.22 21.53 0.88
N GLU A 22 -0.98 22.59 0.10
CA GLU A 22 -1.20 24.00 0.50
C GLU A 22 -2.65 24.31 0.94
N LYS A 23 -3.56 23.32 0.86
CA LYS A 23 -4.94 23.37 1.30
C LYS A 23 -5.28 22.11 2.08
N VAL A 24 -5.93 22.32 3.22
CA VAL A 24 -6.59 21.25 3.98
C VAL A 24 -7.56 20.51 3.06
N THR A 25 -7.39 19.20 2.96
CA THR A 25 -8.20 18.33 2.12
C THR A 25 -8.68 17.11 2.89
N PHE A 26 -9.72 16.46 2.40
CA PHE A 26 -10.17 15.16 2.90
C PHE A 26 -9.69 14.07 1.96
N ALA A 27 -9.20 12.96 2.51
CA ALA A 27 -8.87 11.77 1.73
C ALA A 27 -9.44 10.52 2.38
N LYS A 28 -9.90 9.60 1.53
CA LYS A 28 -10.24 8.23 1.93
C LYS A 28 -8.95 7.43 2.09
N VAL A 29 -8.66 7.01 3.30
CA VAL A 29 -7.45 6.25 3.66
C VAL A 29 -7.82 5.04 4.49
N LEU A 30 -6.97 4.03 4.44
CA LEU A 30 -6.94 2.93 5.39
C LEU A 30 -6.23 3.38 6.66
N VAL A 31 -6.83 3.09 7.81
CA VAL A 31 -6.26 3.45 9.12
C VAL A 31 -5.48 2.29 9.70
N VAL A 32 -4.16 2.45 9.76
CA VAL A 32 -3.26 1.57 10.50
C VAL A 32 -3.16 2.07 11.94
N TYR A 33 -3.21 1.16 12.89
CA TYR A 33 -3.11 1.50 14.30
C TYR A 33 -1.79 1.01 14.89
N GLY A 34 -1.25 1.80 15.82
CA GLY A 34 0.07 1.59 16.39
C GLY A 34 1.15 2.37 15.66
N TYR A 35 2.39 2.22 16.12
CA TYR A 35 3.52 2.95 15.56
C TYR A 35 3.90 2.39 14.19
N PHE A 36 3.58 3.14 13.13
CA PHE A 36 3.77 2.77 11.74
C PHE A 36 4.28 3.97 10.92
N GLY A 37 5.45 3.83 10.29
CA GLY A 37 6.11 4.89 9.53
C GLY A 37 6.68 6.04 10.38
N ASP A 38 7.52 6.88 9.77
CA ASP A 38 8.03 8.12 10.36
C ASP A 38 8.09 9.26 9.32
N CYS A 39 8.53 10.44 9.74
CA CYS A 39 8.74 11.57 8.85
C CYS A 39 9.73 11.20 7.73
N GLY A 40 9.34 11.44 6.48
CA GLY A 40 10.12 11.07 5.29
C GLY A 40 9.66 9.78 4.62
N ASP A 41 8.82 8.97 5.26
CA ASP A 41 8.30 7.74 4.66
C ASP A 41 7.11 7.97 3.72
N SER A 42 6.58 9.21 3.62
CA SER A 42 5.46 9.53 2.74
C SER A 42 5.75 9.11 1.29
N GLY A 43 4.81 8.39 0.67
CA GLY A 43 4.98 7.77 -0.64
C GLY A 43 5.55 6.35 -0.62
N SER A 44 5.95 5.82 0.54
CA SER A 44 6.47 4.46 0.64
C SER A 44 5.37 3.42 0.37
N PRO A 45 5.69 2.32 -0.32
CA PRO A 45 4.75 1.22 -0.51
C PRO A 45 4.49 0.51 0.82
N VAL A 46 3.22 0.20 1.07
CA VAL A 46 2.75 -0.56 2.23
C VAL A 46 2.22 -1.90 1.75
N TYR A 47 2.75 -2.98 2.32
CA TYR A 47 2.37 -4.34 1.96
C TYR A 47 1.58 -5.00 3.08
N ASP A 48 0.59 -5.81 2.72
CA ASP A 48 -0.03 -6.78 3.60
C ASP A 48 0.37 -8.21 3.19
N LYS A 49 -0.28 -9.23 3.77
CA LYS A 49 0.00 -10.64 3.44
C LYS A 49 -0.34 -11.04 2.00
N TYR A 50 -1.09 -10.23 1.27
CA TYR A 50 -1.52 -10.48 -0.11
C TYR A 50 -0.73 -9.66 -1.14
N GLY A 51 0.11 -8.71 -0.70
CA GLY A 51 0.95 -7.92 -1.59
C GLY A 51 0.84 -6.43 -1.29
N LEU A 52 0.98 -5.59 -2.34
CA LEU A 52 0.88 -4.14 -2.20
C LEU A 52 -0.54 -3.77 -1.75
N TRP A 53 -0.65 -3.22 -0.54
CA TRP A 53 -1.92 -2.84 0.07
C TRP A 53 -2.24 -1.37 -0.18
N GLY A 54 -1.21 -0.51 -0.20
CA GLY A 54 -1.38 0.90 -0.50
C GLY A 54 -0.10 1.71 -0.42
N ILE A 55 -0.24 3.03 -0.42
CA ILE A 55 0.86 3.99 -0.31
C ILE A 55 0.73 4.72 1.02
N TYR A 56 1.78 4.67 1.83
CA TYR A 56 1.82 5.39 3.11
C TYR A 56 1.76 6.89 2.85
N GLN A 57 0.86 7.58 3.55
CA GLN A 57 0.63 8.99 3.35
C GLN A 57 1.14 9.82 4.51
N SER A 58 0.62 9.55 5.71
CA SER A 58 0.88 10.36 6.91
C SER A 58 0.63 9.57 8.17
N THR A 59 1.07 10.15 9.30
CA THR A 59 0.82 9.64 10.64
C THR A 59 0.29 10.78 11.50
N SER A 60 -0.65 10.47 12.40
CA SER A 60 -1.24 11.43 13.32
C SER A 60 -0.19 12.01 14.27
N GLU A 61 -0.46 13.17 14.86
CA GLU A 61 0.46 13.79 15.85
C GLU A 61 0.80 12.86 17.02
N SER A 62 -0.17 12.03 17.44
CA SER A 62 0.02 11.02 18.50
C SER A 62 0.91 9.83 18.10
N LYS A 63 1.28 9.73 16.81
CA LYS A 63 1.95 8.59 16.17
C LYS A 63 1.24 7.23 16.27
N TYR A 64 0.01 7.22 16.77
CA TYR A 64 -0.75 5.99 17.03
C TYR A 64 -1.65 5.58 15.86
N PHE A 65 -1.88 6.49 14.91
CA PHE A 65 -2.68 6.24 13.73
C PHE A 65 -1.92 6.68 12.49
N SER A 66 -1.95 5.84 11.47
CA SER A 66 -1.30 6.14 10.19
C SER A 66 -2.28 5.94 9.05
N GLY A 67 -2.24 6.87 8.10
CA GLY A 67 -3.03 6.83 6.88
C GLY A 67 -2.27 6.16 5.76
N VAL A 68 -2.90 5.16 5.14
CA VAL A 68 -2.42 4.50 3.93
C VAL A 68 -3.46 4.71 2.84
N VAL A 69 -3.08 5.28 1.69
CA VAL A 69 -3.98 5.38 0.54
C VAL A 69 -4.08 4.00 -0.11
N PRO A 70 -5.26 3.36 -0.14
CA PRO A 70 -5.42 2.03 -0.73
C PRO A 70 -5.03 2.03 -2.20
N ILE A 71 -4.31 1.00 -2.62
CA ILE A 71 -3.86 0.88 -4.01
C ILE A 71 -5.04 0.81 -4.97
N GLU A 72 -6.14 0.16 -4.59
CA GLU A 72 -7.34 0.04 -5.43
C GLU A 72 -7.96 1.41 -5.74
N LEU A 73 -7.92 2.34 -4.78
CA LEU A 73 -8.43 3.70 -4.97
C LEU A 73 -7.57 4.50 -5.94
N ILE A 74 -6.24 4.32 -5.89
CA ILE A 74 -5.32 4.95 -6.84
C ILE A 74 -5.59 4.42 -8.25
N LEU A 75 -5.65 3.09 -8.40
CA LEU A 75 -5.89 2.44 -9.69
C LEU A 75 -7.25 2.84 -10.29
N GLN A 76 -8.30 2.87 -9.47
CA GLN A 76 -9.62 3.33 -9.89
C GLN A 76 -9.57 4.77 -10.42
N LYS A 77 -8.90 5.70 -9.72
CA LYS A 77 -8.78 7.09 -10.17
C LYS A 77 -8.01 7.21 -11.49
N VAL A 78 -6.96 6.42 -11.69
CA VAL A 78 -6.22 6.44 -12.96
C VAL A 78 -7.10 5.89 -14.08
N TYR A 79 -7.82 4.80 -13.84
CA TYR A 79 -8.78 4.25 -14.80
C TYR A 79 -9.85 5.28 -15.20
N GLU A 80 -10.47 5.95 -14.21
CA GLU A 80 -11.50 6.98 -14.47
C GLU A 80 -10.97 8.17 -15.27
N LYS A 81 -9.69 8.53 -15.08
CA LYS A 81 -9.07 9.69 -15.74
C LYS A 81 -8.52 9.37 -17.13
N GLU A 82 -7.87 8.23 -17.27
CA GLU A 82 -7.04 7.89 -18.43
C GLU A 82 -7.61 6.70 -19.24
N CYS A 83 -8.72 6.10 -18.82
CA CYS A 83 -9.27 4.87 -19.39
C CYS A 83 -8.24 3.73 -19.53
N THR A 84 -7.27 3.69 -18.61
CA THR A 84 -6.15 2.75 -18.62
C THR A 84 -6.36 1.66 -17.59
N ASN A 85 -6.26 0.41 -18.02
CA ASN A 85 -6.24 -0.75 -17.13
C ASN A 85 -4.80 -1.12 -16.78
N PHE A 86 -4.59 -1.55 -15.54
CA PHE A 86 -3.30 -2.07 -15.07
C PHE A 86 -3.44 -3.57 -14.88
N ASP A 87 -2.68 -4.34 -15.65
CA ASP A 87 -2.53 -5.76 -15.44
C ASP A 87 -1.36 -6.00 -14.49
N LEU A 88 -1.55 -6.90 -13.52
CA LEU A 88 -0.43 -7.41 -12.75
C LEU A 88 0.45 -8.22 -13.69
N LEU A 89 1.70 -7.79 -13.85
CA LEU A 89 2.74 -8.62 -14.46
C LEU A 89 3.06 -9.75 -13.47
N VAL A 90 2.36 -10.87 -13.61
CA VAL A 90 2.75 -12.11 -12.97
C VAL A 90 3.64 -12.82 -13.98
N ASP A 91 4.94 -12.89 -13.73
CA ASP A 91 5.78 -13.82 -14.48
C ASP A 91 5.29 -15.22 -14.11
N GLU A 92 4.60 -15.88 -15.05
CA GLU A 92 4.36 -17.31 -14.97
C GLU A 92 5.75 -17.96 -14.96
N MET A 93 6.23 -18.32 -13.76
CA MET A 93 7.40 -19.19 -13.66
C MET A 93 7.00 -20.50 -14.33
N GLU A 94 7.48 -20.72 -15.56
CA GLU A 94 7.45 -22.03 -16.19
C GLU A 94 8.15 -22.99 -15.21
N GLU A 95 7.40 -23.95 -14.67
CA GLU A 95 7.98 -25.06 -13.94
C GLU A 95 8.92 -25.78 -14.91
N GLU A 96 10.23 -25.56 -14.77
CA GLU A 96 11.23 -26.41 -15.41
C GLU A 96 10.98 -27.83 -14.88
N ASN A 97 10.40 -28.68 -15.74
CA ASN A 97 10.36 -30.12 -15.52
C ASN A 97 11.82 -30.58 -15.39
N VAL A 98 12.26 -30.82 -14.16
CA VAL A 98 13.50 -31.53 -13.90
C VAL A 98 13.23 -32.97 -14.29
N ASP A 99 13.53 -33.31 -15.54
CA ASP A 99 13.59 -34.71 -15.97
C ASP A 99 14.67 -35.41 -15.13
N GLU A 100 14.23 -36.35 -14.30
CA GLU A 100 15.09 -37.25 -13.53
C GLU A 100 15.96 -38.06 -14.51
N GLU A 101 17.24 -37.71 -14.64
CA GLU A 101 18.22 -38.63 -15.22
C GLU A 101 18.42 -39.79 -14.25
N ASN A 102 17.83 -40.93 -14.60
CA ASN A 102 18.12 -42.23 -14.01
C ASN A 102 19.58 -42.59 -14.25
N ASP A 103 20.40 -42.51 -13.21
CA ASP A 103 21.73 -43.13 -13.18
C ASP A 103 21.57 -44.66 -13.15
N ASN A 104 21.96 -45.30 -14.27
CA ASN A 104 22.17 -46.75 -14.42
C ASN A 104 23.52 -47.19 -13.84
#